data_AF-A0A962ZM18-F1
#
_entry.id   AF-A0A962ZM18-F1
#
_cell.length_a   1.000
_cell.length_b   1.000
_cell.length_c   1.000
_cell.angle_alpha   90.00
_cell.angle_beta   90.00
_cell.angle_gamma   90.00
#
_symmetry.space_group_name_H-M   'P 1'
#
loop_
_entity.id
_entity.type
_entity.pdbx_description
1 polymer ?
#
loop_
_entity_poly.entity_id
_entity_poly.type
_entity_poly.pdbx_seq_one_letter_code
_entity_poly.pdbx_strand_id
1 'polypeptide(L)'
;MSWQPRASLSAVRRRARLVAQIREFFFARDVLEVDTPLLCSSGVTDPALEPLLVERGESLTGPRYLQTSPEYAMKRLLAAFGVPVYQIAKAFRDGEAGRRHNPEFT
;
A
#
# COMPACT_ATOMS: atom_id res chain seq x y z
N MET A 1 -14.55 -25.53 1.67
CA MET A 1 -13.92 -24.26 1.24
C MET A 1 -12.76 -24.58 0.30
N SER A 2 -12.68 -23.91 -0.84
CA SER A 2 -11.48 -23.96 -1.70
C SER A 2 -10.45 -23.01 -1.10
N TRP A 3 -9.38 -23.56 -0.51
CA TRP A 3 -8.29 -22.78 0.09
C TRP A 3 -7.25 -22.34 -0.95
N GLN A 4 -7.30 -22.92 -2.15
CA GLN A 4 -6.32 -22.67 -3.20
C GLN A 4 -6.46 -21.23 -3.73
N PRO A 5 -5.33 -20.57 -4.06
CA PRO A 5 -5.36 -19.26 -4.66
C PRO A 5 -5.98 -19.31 -6.06
N ARG A 6 -6.62 -18.20 -6.47
CA ARG A 6 -7.11 -18.03 -7.84
C ARG A 6 -5.97 -17.84 -8.86
N ALA A 7 -4.79 -17.42 -8.40
CA ALA A 7 -3.63 -17.17 -9.26
C ALA A 7 -2.86 -18.46 -9.54
N SER A 8 -2.44 -18.64 -10.81
CA SER A 8 -1.53 -19.73 -11.18
C SER A 8 -0.10 -19.46 -10.71
N LEU A 9 0.69 -20.51 -10.49
CA LEU A 9 2.11 -20.38 -10.14
C LEU A 9 2.91 -19.58 -11.18
N SER A 10 2.55 -19.68 -12.47
CA SER A 10 3.19 -18.91 -13.53
C SER A 10 2.89 -17.41 -13.40
N ALA A 11 1.67 -17.03 -13.02
CA ALA A 11 1.31 -15.64 -12.76
C ALA A 11 2.06 -15.09 -11.53
N VAL A 12 2.16 -15.87 -10.45
CA VAL A 12 2.91 -15.49 -9.25
C VAL A 12 4.40 -15.25 -9.57
N ARG A 13 5.03 -16.15 -10.35
CA ARG A 13 6.42 -15.98 -10.80
C ARG A 13 6.62 -14.74 -11.67
N ARG A 14 5.70 -14.44 -12.58
CA ARG A 14 5.76 -13.21 -13.39
C ARG A 14 5.65 -11.96 -12.54
N ARG A 15 4.74 -11.93 -11.56
CA ARG A 15 4.62 -10.82 -10.62
C ARG A 15 5.91 -10.62 -9.82
N ALA A 16 6.52 -11.70 -9.31
CA ALA A 16 7.78 -11.61 -8.57
C ALA A 16 8.91 -10.99 -9.42
N ARG A 17 9.04 -11.41 -10.69
CA ARG A 17 10.00 -10.81 -11.64
C ARG A 17 9.72 -9.34 -11.92
N LEU A 18 8.46 -8.99 -12.15
CA LEU A 18 8.05 -7.60 -12.40
C LEU A 18 8.42 -6.70 -11.22
N VAL A 19 8.11 -7.12 -9.98
CA VAL A 19 8.46 -6.35 -8.78
C VAL A 19 9.97 -6.20 -8.64
N ALA A 20 10.75 -7.26 -8.90
CA ALA A 20 12.21 -7.19 -8.88
C ALA A 20 12.75 -6.18 -9.92
N GLN A 21 12.21 -6.19 -11.13
CA GLN A 21 12.60 -5.25 -12.20
C GLN A 21 12.27 -3.79 -11.86
N ILE A 22 11.11 -3.55 -11.22
CA ILE A 22 10.74 -2.20 -10.75
C ILE A 22 11.75 -1.70 -9.72
N ARG A 23 12.14 -2.56 -8.76
CA ARG A 23 13.16 -2.20 -7.76
C ARG A 23 14.52 -1.90 -8.39
N GLU A 24 14.97 -2.75 -9.31
CA GLU A 24 16.22 -2.56 -10.04
C GLU A 24 16.23 -1.24 -10.81
N PHE A 25 15.12 -0.88 -11.45
CA PHE A 25 14.97 0.37 -12.17
C PHE A 25 15.20 1.61 -11.28
N PHE A 26 14.60 1.63 -10.09
CA PHE A 26 14.73 2.76 -9.14
C PHE A 26 16.09 2.75 -8.45
N PHE A 27 16.60 1.57 -8.08
CA PHE A 27 17.92 1.41 -7.48
C PHE A 27 19.03 1.95 -8.40
N ALA A 28 18.99 1.61 -9.69
CA ALA A 28 19.95 2.11 -10.68
C ALA A 28 19.89 3.64 -10.89
N ARG A 29 18.89 4.33 -10.33
CA ARG A 29 18.69 5.79 -10.41
C ARG A 29 18.86 6.49 -9.07
N ASP A 30 19.35 5.79 -8.06
CA ASP A 30 19.54 6.31 -6.70
C ASP A 30 18.23 6.88 -6.09
N VAL A 31 17.09 6.25 -6.40
CA VAL A 31 15.79 6.56 -5.78
C VAL A 31 15.59 5.61 -4.60
N LEU A 32 15.45 6.18 -3.40
CA LEU A 32 15.45 5.42 -2.15
C LEU A 32 14.14 4.64 -1.96
N GLU A 33 14.20 3.31 -1.81
CA GLU A 33 13.04 2.52 -1.38
C GLU A 33 12.75 2.81 0.10
N VAL A 34 11.53 3.21 0.43
CA VAL A 34 11.08 3.48 1.79
C VAL A 34 9.91 2.59 2.16
N ASP A 35 9.71 2.37 3.46
CA ASP A 35 8.50 1.72 3.99
C ASP A 35 7.81 2.66 4.97
N THR A 36 6.52 2.91 4.73
CA THR A 36 5.69 3.83 5.52
C THR A 36 4.53 3.09 6.19
N PRO A 37 4.03 3.56 7.35
CA PRO A 37 3.00 2.86 8.09
C PRO A 37 1.72 2.62 7.29
N LEU A 38 1.21 1.38 7.31
CA LEU A 38 -0.09 1.04 6.73
C LEU A 38 -1.27 1.49 7.58
N LEU A 39 -1.06 1.63 8.90
CA LEU A 39 -2.08 1.96 9.90
C LEU A 39 -1.93 3.41 10.36
N CYS A 40 -2.88 4.25 9.97
CA CYS A 40 -2.85 5.69 10.17
C CYS A 40 -3.83 6.13 11.27
N SER A 41 -3.48 7.21 11.97
CA SER A 41 -4.37 7.86 12.95
C SER A 41 -5.54 8.61 12.32
N SER A 42 -5.46 8.89 11.01
CA SER A 42 -6.47 9.60 10.24
C SER A 42 -6.59 9.01 8.84
N GLY A 43 -7.79 9.04 8.26
CA GLY A 43 -8.03 8.72 6.86
C GLY A 43 -7.57 9.82 5.91
N VAL A 44 -7.85 9.63 4.61
CA VAL A 44 -7.64 10.64 3.57
C VAL A 44 -8.82 11.61 3.50
N THR A 45 -8.61 12.78 2.89
CA THR A 45 -9.67 13.80 2.72
C THR A 45 -10.42 13.66 1.39
N ASP A 46 -10.06 12.70 0.54
CA ASP A 46 -10.70 12.50 -0.76
C ASP A 46 -12.12 11.91 -0.57
N PRO A 47 -13.19 12.61 -0.96
CA PRO A 47 -14.56 12.16 -0.74
C PRO A 47 -14.94 10.93 -1.60
N ALA A 48 -14.16 10.59 -2.62
CA ALA A 48 -14.40 9.41 -3.45
C ALA A 48 -13.73 8.14 -2.89
N LEU A 49 -12.94 8.26 -1.83
CA LEU A 49 -12.20 7.14 -1.22
C LEU A 49 -12.70 6.84 0.19
N GLU A 50 -13.19 5.63 0.38
CA GLU A 50 -13.58 5.14 1.70
C GLU A 50 -12.43 4.31 2.31
N PRO A 51 -11.83 4.73 3.44
CA PRO A 51 -10.80 3.95 4.12
C PRO A 51 -11.40 2.80 4.94
N LEU A 52 -10.74 1.64 4.95
CA LEU A 52 -11.08 0.59 5.91
C LEU A 52 -10.72 1.02 7.34
N LEU A 53 -11.67 0.85 8.26
CA LEU A 53 -11.54 1.22 9.67
C LEU A 53 -11.15 0.02 10.54
N VAL A 54 -10.20 0.24 11.44
CA VAL A 54 -9.77 -0.71 12.47
C VAL A 54 -10.20 -0.14 13.82
N GLU A 55 -11.23 -0.74 14.43
CA GLU A 55 -11.97 -0.14 15.54
C GLU A 55 -11.11 0.19 16.76
N ARG A 56 -10.23 -0.73 17.20
CA ARG A 56 -9.17 -0.53 18.21
C ARG A 56 -8.62 -1.91 18.65
N GLY A 57 -7.30 -2.05 18.73
CA GLY A 57 -6.65 -3.11 19.50
C GLY A 57 -6.38 -2.66 20.93
N GLU A 58 -6.07 -3.57 21.86
CA GLU A 58 -5.85 -3.25 23.28
C GLU A 58 -4.84 -2.10 23.50
N SER A 59 -3.81 -2.02 22.64
CA SER A 59 -2.75 -1.02 22.70
C SER A 59 -3.07 0.31 21.99
N LEU A 60 -4.16 0.40 21.23
CA LEU A 60 -4.52 1.59 20.49
C LEU A 60 -5.35 2.53 21.37
N THR A 61 -5.18 3.84 21.19
CA THR A 61 -5.93 4.87 21.92
C THR A 61 -7.29 5.21 21.30
N GLY A 62 -7.61 4.60 20.16
CA GLY A 62 -8.82 4.83 19.39
C GLY A 62 -8.74 4.10 18.04
N PRO A 63 -9.73 4.31 17.16
CA PRO A 63 -9.72 3.69 15.84
C PRO A 63 -8.52 4.14 15.02
N ARG A 64 -8.20 3.32 14.02
CA ARG A 64 -7.18 3.58 13.02
C ARG A 64 -7.73 3.29 11.64
N TYR A 65 -7.06 3.83 10.64
CA TYR A 65 -7.45 3.71 9.24
C TYR A 65 -6.34 2.99 8.49
N LEU A 66 -6.70 2.02 7.66
CA LEU A 66 -5.75 1.47 6.70
C LEU A 66 -5.52 2.48 5.57
N GLN A 67 -4.26 2.65 5.14
CA GLN A 67 -3.92 3.64 4.13
C GLN A 67 -4.60 3.34 2.77
N THR A 68 -5.24 4.35 2.19
CA THR A 68 -5.76 4.28 0.80
C THR A 68 -4.67 4.60 -0.24
N SER A 69 -3.59 5.24 0.20
CA SER A 69 -2.36 5.58 -0.52
C SER A 69 -1.25 5.97 0.49
N PRO A 70 0.04 5.65 0.24
CA PRO A 70 1.16 6.07 1.10
C PRO A 70 1.53 7.55 0.94
N GLU A 71 0.85 8.30 0.06
CA GLU A 71 1.20 9.66 -0.34
C GLU A 71 1.48 10.61 0.83
N TYR A 72 0.61 10.64 1.86
CA TYR A 72 0.80 11.59 2.98
C TYR A 72 2.05 11.27 3.79
N ALA A 73 2.35 10.00 4.03
CA ALA A 73 3.55 9.59 4.73
C ALA A 73 4.80 9.85 3.89
N MET A 74 4.75 9.55 2.58
CA MET A 74 5.86 9.82 1.66
C MET A 74 6.12 11.31 1.49
N LYS A 75 5.09 12.17 1.45
CA LYS A 75 5.24 13.63 1.44
C LYS A 75 5.96 14.14 2.68
N ARG A 76 5.72 13.55 3.86
CA ARG A 76 6.46 13.88 5.09
C ARG A 76 7.93 13.49 4.99
N LEU A 77 8.25 12.32 4.42
CA LEU A 77 9.65 11.93 4.15
C LEU A 77 10.32 12.88 3.17
N LEU A 78 9.65 13.22 2.07
CA LEU A 78 10.15 14.17 1.08
C LEU A 78 10.41 15.55 1.71
N ALA A 79 9.48 16.05 2.52
CA ALA A 79 9.64 17.32 3.22
C ALA A 79 10.79 17.30 4.25
N ALA A 80 11.01 16.15 4.91
CA ALA A 80 12.04 16.02 5.94
C ALA A 80 13.46 15.83 5.37
N PHE A 81 13.59 15.11 4.26
CA PHE A 81 14.90 14.67 3.76
C PHE A 81 15.26 15.24 2.39
N GLY A 82 14.29 15.70 1.59
CA GLY A 82 14.56 16.32 0.28
C GLY A 82 15.16 15.37 -0.77
N VAL A 83 15.09 14.05 -0.56
CA VAL A 83 15.63 13.04 -1.47
C VAL A 83 14.52 12.34 -2.25
N PRO A 84 14.79 11.84 -3.47
CA PRO A 84 13.82 11.06 -4.22
C PRO A 84 13.54 9.71 -3.54
N VAL A 85 12.26 9.40 -3.33
CA VAL A 85 11.81 8.17 -2.66
C VAL A 85 10.76 7.43 -3.49
N TYR A 86 10.69 6.11 -3.33
CA TYR A 86 9.61 5.28 -3.86
C TYR A 86 9.22 4.18 -2.88
N GLN A 87 8.01 3.62 -3.02
CA GLN A 87 7.55 2.50 -2.22
C GLN A 87 6.63 1.61 -3.07
N ILE A 88 6.76 0.29 -2.92
CA ILE A 88 5.82 -0.71 -3.44
C ILE A 88 5.01 -1.23 -2.24
N ALA A 89 3.84 -0.64 -1.99
CA ALA A 89 3.05 -0.90 -0.79
C ALA A 89 1.66 -1.47 -1.08
N LYS A 90 1.06 -2.01 -0.02
CA LYS A 90 -0.37 -2.29 0.01
C LYS A 90 -1.16 -1.00 0.23
N ALA A 91 -2.23 -0.85 -0.54
CA ALA A 91 -3.26 0.15 -0.34
C ALA A 91 -4.60 -0.54 -0.12
N PHE A 92 -5.45 0.09 0.69
CA PHE A 92 -6.70 -0.45 1.17
C PHE A 92 -7.83 0.52 0.90
N ARG A 93 -8.89 0.07 0.23
CA ARG A 93 -10.06 0.90 -0.09
C ARG A 93 -11.33 0.09 0.11
N ASP A 94 -12.22 0.60 0.95
CA ASP A 94 -13.54 0.01 1.12
C ASP A 94 -14.43 0.31 -0.09
N GLY A 95 -15.49 -0.48 -0.28
CA GLY A 95 -16.43 -0.34 -1.40
C GLY A 95 -15.88 -0.77 -2.78
N GLU A 96 -14.59 -1.04 -2.89
CA GLU A 96 -13.91 -1.41 -4.14
C GLU A 96 -13.73 -2.93 -4.29
N ALA A 97 -14.83 -3.67 -4.45
CA ALA A 97 -14.82 -5.12 -4.69
C ALA A 97 -15.49 -5.49 -6.02
N GLY A 98 -14.72 -6.07 -6.94
CA GLY A 98 -15.27 -6.55 -8.21
C GLY A 98 -14.24 -7.24 -9.10
N ARG A 99 -14.58 -7.47 -10.37
CA ARG A 99 -13.67 -8.14 -11.31
C ARG A 99 -12.33 -7.42 -11.52
N ARG A 100 -12.32 -6.09 -11.35
CA ARG A 100 -11.17 -5.21 -11.56
C ARG A 100 -10.69 -4.50 -10.29
N HIS A 101 -11.35 -4.72 -9.16
CA HIS A 101 -11.07 -4.03 -7.91
C HIS A 101 -10.99 -5.06 -6.78
N ASN A 102 -9.98 -4.95 -5.94
CA ASN A 102 -9.85 -5.74 -4.72
C ASN A 102 -9.63 -4.75 -3.57
N PRO A 103 -10.30 -4.92 -2.41
CA PRO A 103 -10.16 -3.98 -1.30
C PRO A 103 -8.73 -3.80 -0.79
N GLU A 104 -7.85 -4.77 -1.06
CA GLU A 104 -6.40 -4.67 -0.87
C GLU A 104 -5.69 -4.85 -2.22
N PHE A 105 -4.79 -3.94 -2.58
CA PHE A 105 -4.02 -4.04 -3.83
C PHE A 105 -2.59 -3.50 -3.67
N THR A 106 -1.77 -3.72 -4.71
CA THR A 106 -0.41 -3.19 -4.87
C THR A 106 -0.30 -2.61 -6.25
#